data_AF-A0A6I9NEP7-F1
#
_entry.id   AF-A0A6I9NEP7-F1
#
_cell.length_a   1.000
_cell.length_b   1.000
_cell.length_c   1.000
_cell.angle_alpha   90.00
_cell.angle_beta   90.00
_cell.angle_gamma   90.00
#
_symmetry.space_group_name_H-M   'P 1'
#
loop_
_entity.id
_entity.type
_entity.pdbx_description
1 polymer ?
#
loop_
_entity_poly.entity_id
_entity_poly.type
_entity_poly.pdbx_seq_one_letter_code
_entity_poly.pdbx_strand_id
1 'polypeptide(L)' 'MLAAAAIEALNIMEEDPDIFTVLREKCKHVYKALQGTPGLKIVGVPCAPALHLQLERSSGSRESDMRQLRSVVEY' A
#
# COMPACT_ATOMS: atom_id res chain seq x y z
N MET A 1 -20.49 -18.35 1.87
CA MET A 1 -20.30 -17.25 0.91
C MET A 1 -18.83 -16.96 0.56
N LEU A 2 -17.85 -17.27 1.42
CA LEU A 2 -16.42 -17.09 1.10
C LEU A 2 -15.95 -17.81 -0.17
N ALA A 3 -16.36 -19.06 -0.37
CA ALA A 3 -15.99 -19.83 -1.56
C ALA A 3 -16.53 -19.19 -2.85
N ALA A 4 -17.78 -18.73 -2.85
CA ALA A 4 -18.37 -18.05 -4.01
C ALA A 4 -17.65 -16.74 -4.34
N ALA A 5 -17.32 -15.92 -3.33
CA ALA A 5 -16.57 -14.69 -3.55
C ALA A 5 -15.14 -14.94 -4.07
N ALA A 6 -14.47 -15.99 -3.58
CA ALA A 6 -13.15 -16.37 -4.06
C ALA A 6 -13.18 -16.87 -5.51
N ILE A 7 -14.18 -17.70 -5.87
CA ILE A 7 -14.39 -18.15 -7.25
C ILE A 7 -14.66 -16.96 -8.16
N GLU A 8 -15.52 -16.03 -7.74
CA GLU A 8 -15.83 -14.85 -8.52
C GLU A 8 -14.61 -13.95 -8.74
N ALA A 9 -13.78 -13.78 -7.69
CA ALA A 9 -12.53 -13.05 -7.83
C ALA A 9 -11.58 -13.71 -8.85
N LEU A 10 -11.53 -15.04 -8.89
CA LEU A 10 -10.75 -15.77 -9.90
C LEU A 10 -11.34 -15.59 -11.30
N ASN A 11 -12.66 -15.69 -11.47
CA ASN A 11 -13.33 -15.47 -12.76
C ASN A 11 -13.00 -14.08 -13.31
N ILE A 12 -13.09 -13.03 -12.49
CA ILE A 12 -12.74 -11.66 -12.89
C ILE A 12 -11.27 -11.57 -13.34
N MET A 13 -10.35 -12.24 -12.63
CA MET A 13 -8.93 -12.25 -12.99
C MET A 13 -8.64 -13.05 -14.28
N GLU A 14 -9.45 -14.06 -14.59
CA GLU A 14 -9.35 -14.85 -15.82
C GLU A 14 -9.95 -14.14 -17.02
N GLU A 15 -11.06 -13.42 -16.83
CA GLU A 15 -11.74 -12.64 -17.88
C GLU A 15 -10.90 -11.45 -18.35
N ASP A 16 -10.19 -10.79 -17.44
CA ASP A 16 -9.29 -9.67 -17.74
C ASP A 16 -7.91 -9.86 -17.08
N PRO A 17 -6.97 -10.57 -17.73
CA PRO A 17 -5.61 -10.72 -17.20
C PRO A 17 -4.81 -9.41 -17.20
N ASP A 18 -5.21 -8.41 -18.01
CA ASP A 18 -4.53 -7.11 -18.06
C ASP A 18 -4.78 -6.28 -16.79
N ILE A 19 -5.75 -6.65 -15.96
CA ILE A 19 -6.00 -6.06 -14.64
C ILE A 19 -4.72 -6.01 -13.79
N PHE A 20 -3.84 -7.00 -13.89
CA PHE A 20 -2.59 -7.04 -13.13
C PHE A 20 -1.54 -6.07 -13.69
N THR A 21 -1.52 -5.84 -15.00
CA THR A 21 -0.68 -4.83 -15.64
C THR A 21 -1.14 -3.44 -15.21
N VAL A 22 -2.46 -3.19 -15.27
CA VAL A 22 -3.06 -1.94 -14.80
C VAL A 22 -2.74 -1.71 -13.32
N LEU A 23 -2.97 -2.72 -12.47
CA LEU A 23 -2.66 -2.65 -11.04
C LEU A 23 -1.20 -2.32 -10.80
N ARG A 24 -0.26 -3.00 -11.46
CA ARG A 24 1.17 -2.76 -11.35
C ARG A 24 1.55 -1.33 -11.70
N GLU A 25 1.02 -0.77 -12.78
CA GLU A 25 1.32 0.61 -13.18
C GLU A 25 0.72 1.64 -12.21
N LYS A 26 -0.49 1.39 -11.70
CA LYS A 26 -1.09 2.21 -10.63
C LYS A 26 -0.25 2.16 -9.35
N CYS A 27 0.23 0.99 -8.95
CA CYS A 27 1.11 0.85 -7.78
C CYS A 27 2.39 1.66 -7.94
N LYS A 28 3.06 1.59 -9.10
CA LYS A 28 4.26 2.38 -9.39
C LYS A 28 3.98 3.88 -9.32
N HIS A 29 2.82 4.31 -9.83
CA HIS A 29 2.42 5.71 -9.79
C HIS A 29 2.23 6.19 -8.35
N VAL A 30 1.49 5.45 -7.52
CA VAL A 30 1.28 5.76 -6.10
C VAL A 30 2.61 5.74 -5.34
N TYR A 31 3.46 4.74 -5.59
CA TYR A 31 4.79 4.66 -4.96
C TYR A 31 5.62 5.92 -5.23
N LYS A 32 5.68 6.36 -6.49
CA LYS A 32 6.40 7.59 -6.87
C LYS A 32 5.77 8.83 -6.25
N ALA A 33 4.45 8.90 -6.16
CA ALA A 33 3.75 10.04 -5.57
C ALA A 33 4.02 10.16 -4.05
N LEU A 34 4.15 9.03 -3.36
CA LEU A 34 4.49 8.98 -1.94
C LEU A 34 5.99 9.17 -1.68
N GLN A 35 6.84 8.92 -2.68
CA GLN A 35 8.28 9.09 -2.56
C GLN A 35 8.63 10.56 -2.32
N GLY A 36 9.40 10.83 -1.27
CA GLY A 36 9.80 12.20 -0.91
C GLY A 36 8.80 12.94 -0.04
N THR A 37 7.76 12.28 0.46
CA THR A 37 6.85 12.86 1.47
C THR A 37 7.66 13.24 2.73
N PRO A 38 7.71 14.52 3.14
CA PRO A 38 8.53 14.94 4.27
C PRO A 38 8.16 14.20 5.56
N GLY A 39 9.17 13.70 6.28
CA GLY A 39 8.99 12.99 7.54
C GLY A 39 8.52 11.54 7.41
N LEU A 40 8.21 11.07 6.19
CA LEU A 40 7.84 9.69 5.90
C LEU A 40 8.79 9.06 4.90
N LYS A 41 9.06 7.77 5.10
CA LYS A 41 9.71 6.92 4.11
C LYS A 41 8.74 5.86 3.63
N ILE A 42 8.68 5.66 2.33
CA ILE A 42 7.97 4.53 1.74
C ILE A 42 8.86 3.29 1.76
N VAL A 43 8.29 2.15 2.16
CA VAL A 43 8.96 0.84 2.16
C VAL A 43 8.09 -0.20 1.47
N GLY A 44 8.73 -1.25 0.97
CA GLY A 44 8.09 -2.31 0.17
C GLY A 44 8.45 -2.24 -1.30
N VAL A 45 7.75 -3.03 -2.11
CA VAL A 45 8.03 -3.18 -3.54
C VAL A 45 7.20 -2.18 -4.35
N PRO A 46 7.79 -1.37 -5.25
CA PRO A 46 7.06 -0.33 -5.98
C PRO A 46 5.87 -0.79 -6.82
N CYS A 47 5.86 -2.05 -7.26
CA CYS A 47 4.77 -2.63 -8.03
C CYS A 47 3.76 -3.43 -7.21
N ALA A 48 3.92 -3.52 -5.89
CA ALA A 48 3.01 -4.26 -5.04
C ALA A 48 1.79 -3.38 -4.66
N PRO A 49 0.60 -3.98 -4.57
CA PRO A 49 -0.62 -3.26 -4.16
C PRO A 49 -0.60 -2.83 -2.69
N ALA A 50 0.22 -3.48 -1.84
CA ALA A 50 0.41 -3.10 -0.45
C ALA A 50 1.70 -2.26 -0.30
N LEU A 51 1.51 -0.97 -0.05
CA LEU A 51 2.59 -0.02 0.23
C LEU A 51 2.59 0.35 1.71
N HIS A 52 3.77 0.52 2.29
CA HIS A 52 3.91 0.84 3.71
C HIS A 52 4.63 2.17 3.87
N LEU A 53 4.09 3.03 4.73
CA LEU A 53 4.73 4.26 5.16
C LEU A 53 5.28 4.08 6.56
N GLN A 54 6.50 4.56 6.78
CA GLN A 54 7.15 4.60 8.08
C GLN A 54 7.62 6.02 8.36
N LEU A 55 7.85 6.36 9.62
CA LEU A 55 8.57 7.58 9.95
C LEU A 55 9.98 7.52 9.35
N GLU A 56 10.39 8.60 8.71
CA GLU A 56 11.74 8.73 8.16
C GLU A 56 12.78 8.63 9.28
N ARG A 57 12.49 9.28 10.42
CA ARG A 57 13.27 9.21 11.66
C ARG A 57 12.41 8.61 12.77
N SER A 58 12.84 7.47 13.29
CA SER A 58 12.22 6.86 14.46
C SER A 58 12.58 7.64 15.73
N SER A 59 11.66 7.72 16.67
CA SER A 59 11.93 8.20 18.03
C SER A 59 12.72 7.19 18.88
N GLY A 60 12.94 5.97 18.38
CA GLY A 60 13.48 4.84 19.14
C GLY A 60 12.43 4.10 19.97
N SER A 61 11.19 4.62 20.06
CA SER A 61 10.08 3.95 20.74
C SER A 61 8.97 3.61 19.75
N ARG A 62 8.67 2.31 19.63
CA ARG A 62 7.56 1.82 18.80
C ARG A 62 6.22 2.45 19.18
N GLU A 63 5.97 2.63 20.47
CA GLU A 63 4.71 3.21 20.95
C GLU A 63 4.58 4.67 20.50
N SER A 64 5.64 5.46 20.66
CA SER A 64 5.66 6.87 20.26
C SER A 64 5.53 7.01 18.74
N ASP A 65 6.27 6.21 17.98
CA ASP A 65 6.21 6.20 16.51
C ASP A 65 4.79 5.85 16.02
N MET A 66 4.16 4.83 16.61
CA MET A 66 2.80 4.44 16.26
C MET A 66 1.78 5.52 16.62
N ARG A 67 1.96 6.21 17.76
CA ARG A 67 1.07 7.33 18.15
C ARG A 67 1.15 8.47 17.14
N GLN A 68 2.36 8.82 16.71
CA GLN A 68 2.57 9.85 15.69
C GLN A 68 1.97 9.42 14.33
N LEU A 69 2.21 8.19 13.88
CA LEU A 69 1.63 7.68 12.64
C LEU A 69 0.09 7.66 12.68
N ARG A 70 -0.52 7.35 13.82
CA ARG A 70 -1.98 7.41 13.99
C ARG A 70 -2.53 8.84 13.87
N SER A 71 -1.85 9.81 14.48
CA SER A 71 -2.28 11.22 14.39
C SER A 71 -2.29 11.79 12.96
N VAL A 72 -1.54 11.17 12.03
CA VAL A 72 -1.55 11.56 10.61
C VAL A 72 -2.81 11.08 9.89
N VAL A 73 -3.42 9.97 10.35
CA VAL A 73 -4.61 9.36 9.71
C VAL A 73 -5.90 9.88 10.34
N GLU A 74 -5.88 10.30 11.60
CA GLU A 74 -7.05 10.78 12.36
C GLU A 74 -7.43 12.25 12.05
N TYR A 75 -6.91 12.84 10.96
CA TYR A 75 -7.22 14.21 10.51
C TYR A 75 -8.23 14.20 9.36
#